data_AF-A0A838L7C1-F1
#
_entry.id   AF-A0A838L7C1-F1
#
_cell.length_a   1.000
_cell.length_b   1.000
_cell.length_c   1.000
_cell.angle_alpha   90.00
_cell.angle_beta   90.00
_cell.angle_gamma   90.00
#
_symmetry.space_group_name_H-M   'P 1'
#
loop_
_entity.id
_entity.type
_entity.pdbx_description
1 polymer ?
#
loop_
_entity_poly.entity_id
_entity_poly.type
_entity_poly.pdbx_seq_one_letter_code
_entity_poly.pdbx_strand_id
1 'polypeptide(L)'
;MRILLLLLALWASPVRAALTPAELAGVGATPPAGARLPAGLAFVDQAERPYRLANGPVPTVLLFADYSCRHICGPGITLTAGALHDAGLTPGRDYRMIVIGLDQDGPALAARLATDRLRGLDAERSAMALLTGSPPTIRQAEAALGYHAVYDAQADQFAHDAAIYVFGQAGRLSALLAETASTAPQLAAAIAGARQGVVYAPPAPRPDDSLAGRISAICYGLASAHGVYAAPIVLGLRIGGVLICVALALFLIGHRRARDAA
;
A
#
# COMPACT_ATOMS: atom_id res chain seq x y z
N MET A 1 -30.34 -16.65 -28.14
CA MET A 1 -29.58 -15.71 -29.01
C MET A 1 -29.59 -14.26 -28.47
N ARG A 2 -30.76 -13.63 -28.26
CA ARG A 2 -30.86 -12.22 -27.82
C ARG A 2 -30.23 -11.90 -26.46
N ILE A 3 -30.35 -12.80 -25.47
CA ILE A 3 -29.75 -12.63 -24.13
C ILE A 3 -28.21 -12.74 -24.18
N LEU A 4 -27.67 -13.62 -25.04
CA LEU A 4 -26.23 -13.77 -25.22
C LEU A 4 -25.61 -12.52 -25.86
N LEU A 5 -26.30 -11.92 -26.84
CA LEU A 5 -25.90 -10.66 -27.48
C LEU A 5 -26.01 -9.45 -26.53
N LEU A 6 -26.99 -9.42 -25.63
CA LEU A 6 -27.09 -8.39 -24.59
C LEU A 6 -25.98 -8.52 -23.53
N LEU A 7 -25.62 -9.74 -23.13
CA LEU A 7 -24.49 -9.98 -22.21
C LEU A 7 -23.13 -9.63 -22.85
N LEU A 8 -22.96 -9.88 -24.15
CA LEU A 8 -21.79 -9.44 -24.93
C LEU A 8 -21.73 -7.92 -25.14
N ALA A 9 -22.88 -7.25 -25.23
CA ALA A 9 -22.94 -5.80 -25.38
C ALA A 9 -22.65 -5.06 -24.05
N LEU A 10 -23.08 -5.59 -22.90
CA LEU A 10 -22.68 -5.09 -21.58
C LEU A 10 -21.21 -5.39 -21.23
N TRP A 11 -20.58 -6.33 -21.94
CA TRP A 11 -19.16 -6.67 -21.81
C TRP A 11 -18.21 -5.64 -22.43
N ALA A 12 -18.71 -4.84 -23.36
CA ALA A 12 -17.90 -3.97 -24.20
C ALA A 12 -17.83 -2.52 -23.69
N SER A 13 -18.40 -2.18 -22.54
CA SER A 13 -18.16 -0.86 -21.94
C SER A 13 -16.71 -0.80 -21.47
N PRO A 14 -15.82 -0.04 -22.14
CA PRO A 14 -14.51 0.18 -21.57
C PRO A 14 -14.74 1.00 -20.30
N VAL A 15 -14.54 0.37 -19.14
CA VAL A 15 -14.14 1.15 -17.97
C VAL A 15 -12.86 1.82 -18.37
N ARG A 16 -12.93 3.12 -18.66
CA ARG A 16 -11.74 3.94 -18.81
C ARG A 16 -11.12 3.97 -17.43
N ALA A 17 -10.04 3.22 -17.24
CA ALA A 17 -9.16 3.45 -16.11
C ALA A 17 -8.65 4.89 -16.21
N ALA A 18 -8.69 5.60 -15.09
CA ALA A 18 -8.33 7.01 -15.04
C ALA A 18 -6.84 7.24 -15.29
N LEU A 19 -5.99 6.30 -14.88
CA LEU A 19 -4.56 6.24 -15.21
C LEU A 19 -4.27 5.16 -16.25
N THR A 20 -3.33 5.45 -17.14
CA THR A 20 -2.81 4.50 -18.13
C THR A 20 -1.82 3.52 -17.49
N PRO A 21 -1.64 2.32 -18.08
CA PRO A 21 -0.61 1.38 -17.62
C PRO A 21 0.80 1.98 -17.60
N ALA A 22 1.10 2.92 -18.51
CA ALA A 22 2.40 3.59 -18.55
C ALA A 22 2.61 4.54 -17.37
N GLU A 23 1.58 5.28 -16.96
CA GLU A 23 1.62 6.14 -15.77
C GLU A 23 1.77 5.30 -14.50
N LEU A 24 1.10 4.15 -14.41
CA LEU A 24 1.21 3.23 -13.29
C LEU A 24 2.55 2.47 -13.25
N ALA A 25 3.25 2.31 -14.37
CA ALA A 25 4.52 1.60 -14.41
C ALA A 25 5.64 2.29 -13.62
N GLY A 26 5.51 3.61 -13.40
CA GLY A 26 6.44 4.40 -12.59
C GLY A 26 6.08 4.47 -11.11
N VAL A 27 4.89 4.03 -10.69
CA VAL A 27 4.46 4.06 -9.28
C VAL A 27 5.18 2.96 -8.51
N GLY A 28 5.81 3.32 -7.39
CA GLY A 28 6.56 2.36 -6.58
C GLY A 28 7.52 2.95 -5.57
N ALA A 29 8.04 2.09 -4.70
CA ALA A 29 9.18 2.35 -3.82
C ALA A 29 10.43 1.61 -4.31
N THR A 30 11.40 2.34 -4.88
CA THR A 30 12.73 1.82 -5.26
C THR A 30 13.82 2.66 -4.59
N PRO A 31 14.12 2.41 -3.30
CA PRO A 31 15.07 3.23 -2.56
C PRO A 31 16.48 3.12 -3.16
N PRO A 32 17.22 4.24 -3.31
CA PRO A 32 18.60 4.19 -3.78
C PRO A 32 19.49 3.45 -2.77
N ALA A 33 20.64 2.95 -3.25
CA ALA A 33 21.62 2.32 -2.38
C ALA A 33 22.06 3.28 -1.27
N GLY A 34 21.98 2.83 -0.02
CA GLY A 34 22.33 3.67 1.13
C GLY A 34 21.32 4.78 1.45
N ALA A 35 20.07 4.66 0.96
CA ALA A 35 18.96 5.56 1.30
C ALA A 35 18.91 5.86 2.80
N ARG A 36 18.61 7.12 3.12
CA ARG A 36 18.50 7.60 4.49
C ARG A 36 17.20 8.36 4.68
N LEU A 37 16.72 8.37 5.92
CA LEU A 37 15.65 9.25 6.36
C LEU A 37 16.03 10.70 6.01
N PRO A 38 15.21 11.46 5.26
CA PRO A 38 15.52 12.80 4.82
C PRO A 38 15.38 13.81 5.98
N ALA A 39 16.29 13.76 6.93
CA ALA A 39 16.29 14.62 8.10
C ALA A 39 16.43 16.11 7.71
N GLY A 40 15.79 16.99 8.48
CA GLY A 40 15.75 18.44 8.27
C GLY A 40 14.50 18.93 7.53
N LEU A 41 13.80 18.04 6.80
CA LEU A 41 12.53 18.38 6.15
C LEU A 41 11.50 18.83 7.19
N ALA A 42 10.80 19.92 6.86
CA ALA A 42 9.83 20.56 7.73
C ALA A 42 8.40 20.21 7.31
N PHE A 43 7.61 19.81 8.29
CA PHE A 43 6.22 19.39 8.16
C PHE A 43 5.38 20.03 9.26
N VAL A 44 4.07 19.79 9.20
CA VAL A 44 3.12 20.07 10.27
C VAL A 44 2.50 18.73 10.68
N ASP A 45 2.40 18.48 11.99
CA ASP A 45 1.78 17.25 12.51
C ASP A 45 0.24 17.37 12.54
N GLN A 46 -0.44 16.26 12.87
CA GLN A 46 -1.90 16.21 12.97
C GLN A 46 -2.52 17.14 14.02
N ALA A 47 -1.72 17.71 14.92
CA ALA A 47 -2.15 18.67 15.93
C ALA A 47 -1.75 20.11 15.56
N GLU A 48 -1.44 20.35 14.28
CA GLU A 48 -1.01 21.64 13.73
C GLU A 48 0.33 22.15 14.30
N ARG A 49 1.14 21.28 14.88
CA ARG A 49 2.44 21.67 15.45
C ARG A 49 3.54 21.54 14.40
N PRO A 50 4.50 22.50 14.35
CA PRO A 50 5.68 22.36 13.51
C PRO A 50 6.45 21.08 13.85
N TYR A 51 6.77 20.29 12.83
CA TYR A 51 7.52 19.04 12.97
C TYR A 51 8.72 19.06 12.04
N ARG A 52 9.91 18.76 12.57
CA ARG A 52 11.11 18.53 11.75
C ARG A 52 11.47 17.07 11.76
N LEU A 53 11.57 16.48 10.57
CA LEU A 53 12.04 15.12 10.43
C LEU A 53 13.48 15.04 10.92
N ALA A 54 13.75 14.13 11.85
CA ALA A 54 15.06 13.99 12.48
C ALA A 54 15.34 12.52 12.73
N ASN A 55 16.60 12.14 12.85
CA ASN A 55 16.97 10.81 13.33
C ASN A 55 16.61 10.68 14.82
N GLY A 56 16.07 9.52 15.19
CA GLY A 56 15.69 9.22 16.57
C GLY A 56 16.62 8.18 17.19
N PRO A 57 16.54 8.00 18.52
CA PRO A 57 17.31 6.96 19.23
C PRO A 57 16.78 5.55 18.96
N VAL A 58 15.55 5.43 18.44
CA VAL A 58 14.87 4.18 18.11
C VAL A 58 14.61 4.09 16.61
N PRO A 59 14.48 2.87 16.05
CA PRO A 59 14.09 2.67 14.66
C PRO A 59 12.84 3.46 14.25
N THR A 60 12.82 3.90 13.00
CA THR A 60 11.71 4.67 12.41
C THR A 60 10.98 3.81 11.41
N VAL A 61 9.70 3.60 11.63
CA VAL A 61 8.78 3.00 10.66
C VAL A 61 8.11 4.15 9.92
N LEU A 62 8.36 4.28 8.63
CA LEU A 62 7.86 5.37 7.79
C LEU A 62 6.98 4.83 6.67
N LEU A 63 5.82 5.45 6.50
CA LEU A 63 4.86 5.17 5.43
C LEU A 63 4.54 6.46 4.68
N PHE A 64 4.04 6.32 3.45
CA PHE A 64 3.41 7.40 2.70
C PHE A 64 1.91 7.13 2.58
N ALA A 65 1.10 8.17 2.69
CA ALA A 65 -0.34 8.02 2.58
C ALA A 65 -0.99 9.26 1.97
N ASP A 66 -2.05 9.03 1.21
CA ASP A 66 -3.07 10.02 0.92
C ASP A 66 -4.14 9.95 2.03
N TYR A 67 -4.32 11.04 2.80
CA TYR A 67 -5.26 11.06 3.93
C TYR A 67 -6.71 11.24 3.47
N SER A 68 -6.94 11.73 2.26
CA SER A 68 -8.26 11.88 1.65
C SER A 68 -8.80 10.59 1.01
N CYS A 69 -7.89 9.67 0.67
CA CYS A 69 -8.17 8.38 0.05
C CYS A 69 -9.14 7.52 0.90
N ARG A 70 -10.31 7.23 0.31
CA ARG A 70 -11.41 6.49 0.98
C ARG A 70 -11.35 4.98 0.80
N HIS A 71 -10.39 4.47 0.03
CA HIS A 71 -10.33 3.07 -0.37
C HIS A 71 -9.31 2.27 0.45
N ILE A 72 -8.01 2.36 0.12
CA ILE A 72 -6.99 1.41 0.57
C ILE A 72 -5.89 2.03 1.45
N CYS A 73 -5.72 3.36 1.39
CA CYS A 73 -4.58 4.03 2.04
C CYS A 73 -4.66 4.00 3.59
N GLY A 74 -5.85 4.19 4.17
CA GLY A 74 -6.03 4.12 5.62
C GLY A 74 -5.88 2.71 6.24
N PRO A 75 -6.34 1.62 5.59
CA PRO A 75 -6.04 0.26 6.01
C PRO A 75 -4.54 -0.04 6.16
N GLY A 76 -3.66 0.44 5.28
CA GLY A 76 -2.22 0.16 5.35
C GLY A 76 -1.55 0.64 6.65
N ILE A 77 -1.88 1.87 7.07
CA ILE A 77 -1.43 2.44 8.36
C ILE A 77 -1.92 1.60 9.53
N THR A 78 -3.19 1.19 9.50
CA THR A 78 -3.83 0.41 10.58
C THR A 78 -3.24 -0.99 10.69
N LEU A 79 -3.04 -1.67 9.56
CA LEU A 79 -2.42 -2.99 9.50
C LEU A 79 -0.99 -2.96 10.00
N THR A 80 -0.22 -1.94 9.62
CA THR A 80 1.15 -1.76 10.09
C THR A 80 1.19 -1.52 11.60
N ALA A 81 0.35 -0.60 12.11
CA ALA A 81 0.26 -0.33 13.54
C ALA A 81 -0.18 -1.58 14.33
N GLY A 82 -1.18 -2.31 13.85
CA GLY A 82 -1.65 -3.56 14.45
C GLY A 82 -0.59 -4.65 14.45
N ALA A 83 0.15 -4.83 13.35
CA ALA A 83 1.22 -5.83 13.31
C ALA A 83 2.40 -5.49 14.25
N LEU A 84 2.69 -4.19 14.46
CA LEU A 84 3.68 -3.76 15.46
C LEU A 84 3.17 -4.00 16.89
N HIS A 85 1.89 -3.76 17.13
CA HIS A 85 1.22 -4.07 18.39
C HIS A 85 1.26 -5.57 18.71
N ASP A 86 0.85 -6.41 17.74
CA ASP A 86 0.84 -7.87 17.84
C ASP A 86 2.24 -8.46 18.02
N ALA A 87 3.27 -7.76 17.54
CA ALA A 87 4.67 -8.10 17.79
C ALA A 87 5.14 -7.81 19.24
N GLY A 88 4.29 -7.20 20.07
CA GLY A 88 4.62 -6.81 21.44
C GLY A 88 5.57 -5.62 21.54
N LEU A 89 5.72 -4.84 20.46
CA LEU A 89 6.59 -3.68 20.42
C LEU A 89 5.88 -2.45 20.98
N THR A 90 6.59 -1.63 21.75
CA THR A 90 6.02 -0.41 22.33
C THR A 90 6.49 0.82 21.55
N PRO A 91 5.57 1.62 20.99
CA PRO A 91 5.94 2.84 20.29
C PRO A 91 6.59 3.86 21.26
N GLY A 92 7.53 4.64 20.76
CA GLY A 92 8.40 5.54 21.55
C GLY A 92 9.56 4.83 22.26
N ARG A 93 9.40 3.55 22.64
CA ARG A 93 10.44 2.74 23.30
C ARG A 93 11.22 1.87 22.33
N ASP A 94 10.52 1.13 21.47
CA ASP A 94 11.11 0.15 20.56
C ASP A 94 11.19 0.66 19.12
N TYR A 95 10.26 1.54 18.74
CA TYR A 95 10.21 2.18 17.43
C TYR A 95 9.44 3.50 17.51
N ARG A 96 9.49 4.30 16.44
CA ARG A 96 8.59 5.43 16.21
C ARG A 96 7.93 5.27 14.84
N MET A 97 6.69 5.71 14.72
CA MET A 97 5.93 5.61 13.48
C MET A 97 5.68 7.01 12.91
N ILE A 98 6.00 7.19 11.63
CA ILE A 98 5.85 8.45 10.90
C ILE A 98 5.08 8.14 9.62
N VAL A 99 4.06 8.93 9.33
CA VAL A 99 3.33 8.85 8.07
C VAL A 99 3.48 10.20 7.37
N ILE A 100 3.95 10.20 6.13
CA ILE A 100 4.06 11.41 5.30
C ILE A 100 2.86 11.45 4.37
N GLY A 101 2.07 12.53 4.46
CA GLY A 101 0.99 12.84 3.54
C GLY A 101 1.52 13.14 2.15
N LEU A 102 0.93 12.52 1.12
CA LEU A 102 1.28 12.74 -0.29
C LEU A 102 0.71 14.04 -0.85
N ASP A 103 -0.42 14.50 -0.31
CA ASP A 103 -1.04 15.77 -0.67
C ASP A 103 -1.04 16.76 0.50
N GLN A 104 -1.43 17.99 0.19
CA GLN A 104 -1.76 19.06 1.12
C GLN A 104 -3.15 18.87 1.77
N ASP A 105 -3.54 17.62 2.03
CA ASP A 105 -4.76 17.17 2.72
C ASP A 105 -5.03 17.90 4.06
N GLY A 106 -3.97 18.46 4.63
CA GLY A 106 -4.03 19.25 5.84
C GLY A 106 -4.00 18.39 7.12
N PRO A 107 -3.55 18.97 8.24
CA PRO A 107 -3.53 18.30 9.55
C PRO A 107 -4.88 17.74 9.99
N ALA A 108 -5.99 18.36 9.58
CA ALA A 108 -7.33 17.93 9.96
C ALA A 108 -7.70 16.55 9.39
N LEU A 109 -7.33 16.24 8.14
CA LEU A 109 -7.57 14.91 7.56
C LEU A 109 -6.68 13.85 8.21
N ALA A 110 -5.41 14.19 8.48
CA ALA A 110 -4.50 13.34 9.24
C ALA A 110 -5.05 12.97 10.63
N ALA A 111 -5.56 13.96 11.37
CA ALA A 111 -6.15 13.75 12.69
C ALA A 111 -7.42 12.89 12.66
N ARG A 112 -8.27 13.08 11.64
CA ARG A 112 -9.47 12.25 11.43
C ARG A 112 -9.10 10.80 11.15
N LEU A 113 -8.13 10.57 10.26
CA LEU A 113 -7.64 9.21 9.98
C LEU A 113 -7.18 8.52 11.25
N ALA A 114 -6.38 9.19 12.08
CA ALA A 114 -5.92 8.65 13.36
C ALA A 114 -7.07 8.25 14.30
N THR A 115 -8.09 9.09 14.39
CA THR A 115 -9.26 8.88 15.26
C THR A 115 -10.15 7.74 14.77
N ASP A 116 -10.37 7.66 13.46
CA ASP A 116 -11.30 6.71 12.85
C ASP A 116 -10.70 5.31 12.67
N ARG A 117 -9.39 5.24 12.38
CA ARG A 117 -8.74 4.00 11.94
C ARG A 117 -7.90 3.33 13.02
N LEU A 118 -7.40 4.07 14.03
CA LEU A 118 -6.54 3.51 15.09
C LEU A 118 -7.29 3.31 16.42
N ARG A 119 -8.57 2.91 16.35
CA ARG A 119 -9.34 2.56 17.54
C ARG A 119 -8.81 1.26 18.14
N GLY A 120 -8.55 1.25 19.45
CA GLY A 120 -7.93 0.10 20.14
C GLY A 120 -6.40 0.06 20.05
N LEU A 121 -5.78 0.98 19.29
CA LEU A 121 -4.33 1.15 19.18
C LEU A 121 -3.93 2.52 19.77
N ASP A 122 -4.35 2.77 21.01
CA ASP A 122 -4.21 4.09 21.64
C ASP A 122 -2.74 4.51 21.81
N ALA A 123 -1.86 3.55 22.15
CA ALA A 123 -0.43 3.81 22.31
C ALA A 123 0.23 4.20 20.97
N GLU A 124 -0.10 3.48 19.91
CA GLU A 124 0.38 3.73 18.55
C GLU A 124 -0.16 5.06 18.04
N ARG A 125 -1.46 5.32 18.21
CA ARG A 125 -2.09 6.59 17.83
C ARG A 125 -1.43 7.79 18.49
N SER A 126 -1.15 7.71 19.80
CA SER A 126 -0.54 8.82 20.54
C SER A 126 0.92 9.07 20.19
N ALA A 127 1.64 8.04 19.76
CA ALA A 127 3.07 8.13 19.43
C ALA A 127 3.34 8.32 17.93
N MET A 128 2.34 8.17 17.07
CA MET A 128 2.44 8.34 15.63
C MET A 128 2.47 9.82 15.24
N ALA A 129 3.42 10.18 14.38
CA ALA A 129 3.45 11.49 13.73
C ALA A 129 2.84 11.36 12.33
N LEU A 130 1.65 11.94 12.12
CA LEU A 130 1.06 12.07 10.79
C LEU A 130 1.38 13.46 10.27
N LEU A 131 2.15 13.50 9.21
CA LEU A 131 2.79 14.72 8.72
C LEU A 131 2.10 15.20 7.45
N THR A 132 1.87 16.50 7.37
CA THR A 132 1.51 17.22 6.14
C THR A 132 2.65 18.17 5.77
N GLY A 133 3.01 18.22 4.50
CA GLY A 133 4.12 19.04 4.00
C GLY A 133 3.71 19.91 2.82
N SER A 134 4.58 20.86 2.46
CA SER A 134 4.43 21.57 1.20
C SER A 134 4.77 20.65 0.02
N PRO A 135 4.22 20.87 -1.19
CA PRO A 135 4.55 20.04 -2.36
C PRO A 135 6.06 19.92 -2.65
N PRO A 136 6.89 21.00 -2.50
CA PRO A 136 8.35 20.87 -2.59
C PRO A 136 8.96 19.94 -1.53
N THR A 137 8.46 19.97 -0.30
CA THR A 137 8.94 19.11 0.79
C THR A 137 8.61 17.64 0.51
N ILE A 138 7.40 17.36 0.05
CA ILE A 138 6.95 16.00 -0.27
C ILE A 138 7.80 15.43 -1.41
N ARG A 139 7.99 16.19 -2.50
CA ARG A 139 8.87 15.77 -3.61
C ARG A 139 10.31 15.51 -3.19
N GLN A 140 10.84 16.27 -2.22
CA GLN A 140 12.17 16.00 -1.66
C GLN A 140 12.21 14.70 -0.86
N ALA A 141 11.16 14.40 -0.09
CA ALA A 141 11.05 13.14 0.64
C ALA A 141 10.94 11.95 -0.32
N GLU A 142 10.08 12.06 -1.34
CA GLU A 142 9.90 11.07 -2.39
C GLU A 142 11.22 10.78 -3.12
N ALA A 143 11.90 11.82 -3.61
CA ALA A 143 13.18 11.68 -4.31
C ALA A 143 14.27 11.05 -3.42
N ALA A 144 14.36 11.43 -2.14
CA ALA A 144 15.36 10.89 -1.22
C ALA A 144 15.14 9.39 -0.91
N LEU A 145 13.89 8.96 -0.94
CA LEU A 145 13.49 7.58 -0.61
C LEU A 145 13.20 6.71 -1.83
N GLY A 146 13.39 7.26 -3.04
CA GLY A 146 13.07 6.59 -4.30
C GLY A 146 11.60 6.18 -4.38
N TYR A 147 10.71 6.98 -3.78
CA TYR A 147 9.27 6.78 -3.80
C TYR A 147 8.67 7.61 -4.93
N HIS A 148 7.70 7.06 -5.66
CA HIS A 148 7.02 7.77 -6.73
C HIS A 148 5.52 7.48 -6.67
N ALA A 149 4.74 8.50 -6.32
CA ALA A 149 3.29 8.50 -6.47
C ALA A 149 2.86 9.30 -7.70
N VAL A 150 1.69 8.95 -8.25
CA VAL A 150 1.07 9.65 -9.38
C VAL A 150 -0.32 10.10 -8.97
N TYR A 151 -0.62 11.39 -9.15
CA TYR A 151 -1.94 11.93 -8.89
C TYR A 151 -2.91 11.56 -10.01
N ASP A 152 -4.06 11.00 -9.63
CA ASP A 152 -5.20 10.70 -10.49
C ASP A 152 -6.24 11.82 -10.35
N ALA A 153 -6.29 12.70 -11.34
CA ALA A 153 -7.23 13.83 -11.34
C ALA A 153 -8.70 13.42 -11.51
N GLN A 154 -9.00 12.21 -12.00
CA GLN A 154 -10.39 11.75 -12.09
C GLN A 154 -10.88 11.18 -10.76
N ALA A 155 -9.99 10.54 -10.01
CA ALA A 155 -10.29 9.98 -8.69
C ALA A 155 -10.02 10.96 -7.54
N ASP A 156 -9.35 12.09 -7.81
CA ASP A 156 -8.88 13.06 -6.83
C ASP A 156 -8.05 12.41 -5.72
N GLN A 157 -7.14 11.51 -6.12
CA GLN A 157 -6.40 10.62 -5.24
C GLN A 157 -5.02 10.30 -5.82
N PHE A 158 -4.10 9.82 -4.98
CA PHE A 158 -2.80 9.34 -5.44
C PHE A 158 -2.78 7.84 -5.68
N ALA A 159 -2.32 7.42 -6.86
CA ALA A 159 -1.79 6.08 -7.08
C ALA A 159 -0.38 6.02 -6.49
N HIS A 160 -0.20 5.21 -5.43
CA HIS A 160 1.02 5.17 -4.66
C HIS A 160 1.32 3.75 -4.14
N ASP A 161 2.56 3.51 -3.72
CA ASP A 161 2.96 2.21 -3.17
C ASP A 161 2.62 2.07 -1.69
N ALA A 162 2.23 0.86 -1.29
CA ALA A 162 1.94 0.50 0.09
C ALA A 162 3.23 -0.06 0.73
N ALA A 163 4.20 0.82 0.95
CA ALA A 163 5.55 0.47 1.35
C ALA A 163 5.90 0.97 2.77
N ILE A 164 6.35 0.06 3.62
CA ILE A 164 6.91 0.34 4.93
C ILE A 164 8.43 0.48 4.82
N TYR A 165 8.94 1.66 5.12
CA TYR A 165 10.37 1.91 5.28
C TYR A 165 10.75 1.75 6.76
N VAL A 166 11.76 0.93 7.05
CA VAL A 166 12.30 0.79 8.42
C VAL A 166 13.71 1.35 8.44
N PHE A 167 13.91 2.47 9.13
CA PHE A 167 15.20 3.11 9.32
C PHE A 167 15.79 2.77 10.69
N GLY A 168 17.08 2.45 10.72
CA GLY A 168 17.86 2.24 11.93
C GLY A 168 18.63 3.46 12.39
N GLN A 169 19.76 3.21 13.05
CA GLN A 169 20.65 4.26 13.56
C GLN A 169 21.12 5.22 12.46
N ALA A 170 21.27 6.50 12.82
CA ALA A 170 21.64 7.59 11.92
C ALA A 170 20.73 7.73 10.67
N GLY A 171 19.51 7.19 10.75
CA GLY A 171 18.51 7.27 9.68
C GLY A 171 18.80 6.36 8.50
N ARG A 172 19.68 5.37 8.60
CA ARG A 172 19.97 4.45 7.48
C ARG A 172 18.81 3.49 7.25
N LEU A 173 18.41 3.30 5.98
CA LEU A 173 17.38 2.32 5.64
C LEU A 173 17.89 0.90 5.97
N SER A 174 17.07 0.14 6.67
CA SER A 174 17.36 -1.23 7.14
C SER A 174 16.49 -2.26 6.43
N ALA A 175 15.20 -1.95 6.23
CA ALA A 175 14.27 -2.81 5.51
C ALA A 175 13.24 -1.99 4.73
N LEU A 176 12.74 -2.58 3.65
CA LEU A 176 11.56 -2.15 2.90
C LEU A 176 10.59 -3.32 2.88
N LEU A 177 9.38 -3.13 3.40
CA LEU A 177 8.35 -4.18 3.49
C LEU A 177 7.04 -3.69 2.85
N ALA A 178 6.13 -4.60 2.54
CA ALA A 178 4.80 -4.26 2.01
C ALA A 178 3.80 -4.08 3.17
N GLU A 179 3.07 -2.97 3.20
CA GLU A 179 2.12 -2.63 4.28
C GLU A 179 1.05 -3.69 4.49
N THR A 180 0.48 -4.20 3.40
CA THR A 180 -0.66 -5.13 3.41
C THR A 180 -0.25 -6.59 3.63
N ALA A 181 1.05 -6.90 3.50
CA ALA A 181 1.58 -8.26 3.57
C ALA A 181 2.48 -8.51 4.77
N SER A 182 2.88 -7.44 5.47
CA SER A 182 3.82 -7.54 6.59
C SER A 182 3.15 -8.17 7.81
N THR A 183 3.82 -9.19 8.34
CA THR A 183 3.40 -9.87 9.57
C THR A 183 4.14 -9.32 10.79
N ALA A 184 3.57 -9.53 11.98
CA ALA A 184 4.20 -9.16 13.25
C ALA A 184 5.65 -9.68 13.38
N PRO A 185 5.96 -10.97 13.08
CA PRO A 185 7.35 -11.46 13.12
C PRO A 185 8.29 -10.75 12.13
N GLN A 186 7.82 -10.40 10.93
CA GLN A 186 8.63 -9.70 9.93
C GLN A 186 8.97 -8.28 10.39
N LEU A 187 7.99 -7.54 10.93
CA LEU A 187 8.22 -6.20 11.47
C LEU A 187 9.12 -6.22 12.71
N ALA A 188 8.93 -7.19 13.61
CA ALA A 188 9.83 -7.41 14.74
C ALA A 188 11.28 -7.65 14.29
N ALA A 189 11.47 -8.51 13.29
CA ALA A 189 12.78 -8.80 12.73
C ALA A 189 13.40 -7.57 12.06
N ALA A 190 12.62 -6.79 11.32
CA ALA A 190 13.10 -5.56 10.68
C ALA A 190 13.54 -4.50 11.71
N ILE A 191 12.77 -4.34 12.79
CA ILE A 191 13.12 -3.41 13.88
C ILE A 191 14.36 -3.90 14.65
N ALA A 192 14.46 -5.19 14.93
CA ALA A 192 15.66 -5.78 15.54
C ALA A 192 16.90 -5.59 14.65
N GLY A 193 16.78 -5.86 13.36
CA GLY A 193 17.85 -5.62 12.37
C GLY A 193 18.27 -4.16 12.31
N ALA A 194 17.30 -3.23 12.32
CA ALA A 194 17.56 -1.79 12.34
C ALA A 194 18.34 -1.34 13.59
N ARG A 195 18.07 -1.96 14.76
CA ARG A 195 18.82 -1.71 16.00
C ARG A 195 20.25 -2.27 15.93
N GLN A 196 20.43 -3.40 15.26
CA GLN A 196 21.72 -4.07 15.04
C GLN A 196 22.55 -3.43 13.91
N GLY A 197 22.01 -2.45 13.19
CA GLY A 197 22.70 -1.76 12.12
C GLY A 197 22.67 -2.49 10.77
N VAL A 198 21.73 -3.43 10.59
CA VAL A 198 21.46 -4.03 9.28
C VAL A 198 21.12 -2.94 8.28
N VAL A 199 21.79 -2.97 7.12
CA VAL A 199 21.58 -2.02 6.04
C VAL A 199 20.72 -2.69 4.98
N TYR A 200 19.75 -1.96 4.46
CA TYR A 200 18.90 -2.43 3.38
C TYR A 200 19.75 -2.85 2.18
N ALA A 201 19.56 -4.11 1.81
CA ALA A 201 20.00 -4.65 0.53
C ALA A 201 18.73 -4.99 -0.25
N PRO A 202 18.58 -4.52 -1.49
CA PRO A 202 17.45 -4.90 -2.32
C PRO A 202 17.37 -6.42 -2.38
N PRO A 203 16.19 -7.03 -2.14
CA PRO A 203 16.06 -8.47 -2.26
C PRO A 203 16.47 -8.86 -3.69
N ALA A 204 17.38 -9.83 -3.80
CA ALA A 204 17.67 -10.43 -5.09
C ALA A 204 16.35 -11.00 -5.63
N PRO A 205 16.04 -10.82 -6.94
CA PRO A 205 14.87 -11.45 -7.53
C PRO A 205 14.92 -12.94 -7.21
N ARG A 206 13.97 -13.43 -6.41
CA ARG A 206 13.79 -14.87 -6.25
C ARG A 206 12.89 -15.32 -7.39
N PRO A 207 13.39 -16.07 -8.38
CA PRO A 207 12.50 -16.77 -9.28
C PRO A 207 11.74 -17.80 -8.44
N ASP A 208 10.51 -17.49 -8.07
CA ASP A 208 9.52 -18.47 -7.62
C ASP A 208 8.54 -18.68 -8.77
N ASP A 209 8.86 -19.68 -9.60
CA ASP A 209 8.09 -20.09 -10.77
C ASP A 209 6.90 -20.99 -10.38
N SER A 210 6.76 -21.34 -9.10
CA SER A 210 5.65 -22.15 -8.62
C SER A 210 4.31 -21.44 -8.81
N LEU A 211 3.23 -22.20 -9.00
CA LEU A 211 1.88 -21.63 -9.10
C LEU A 211 1.52 -20.82 -7.85
N ALA A 212 1.94 -21.28 -6.67
CA ALA A 212 1.75 -20.58 -5.40
C ALA A 212 2.57 -19.28 -5.33
N GLY A 213 3.83 -19.30 -5.80
CA GLY A 213 4.68 -18.12 -5.90
C GLY A 213 4.13 -17.07 -6.86
N ARG A 214 3.62 -17.52 -8.01
CA ARG A 214 2.97 -16.66 -9.01
C ARG A 214 1.66 -16.07 -8.49
N ILE A 215 0.81 -16.89 -7.85
CA ILE A 215 -0.43 -16.42 -7.22
C ILE A 215 -0.11 -15.46 -6.07
N SER A 216 0.91 -15.76 -5.26
CA SER A 216 1.34 -14.88 -4.17
C SER A 216 1.92 -13.57 -4.70
N ALA A 217 2.72 -13.58 -5.77
CA ALA A 217 3.19 -12.36 -6.43
C ALA A 217 2.05 -11.56 -7.06
N ILE A 218 0.97 -12.22 -7.49
CA ILE A 218 -0.26 -11.59 -7.99
C ILE A 218 -1.10 -10.99 -6.85
N CYS A 219 -1.26 -11.71 -5.73
CA CYS A 219 -2.01 -11.27 -4.55
C CYS A 219 -1.26 -10.20 -3.74
N TYR A 220 0.06 -10.34 -3.63
CA TYR A 220 0.97 -9.35 -3.06
C TYR A 220 1.35 -8.25 -4.06
N GLY A 221 0.95 -8.37 -5.33
CA GLY A 221 1.11 -7.36 -6.38
C GLY A 221 0.20 -6.13 -6.23
N LEU A 222 -0.53 -6.02 -5.10
CA LEU A 222 -0.98 -4.73 -4.57
C LEU A 222 0.15 -3.96 -3.85
N ALA A 223 1.31 -4.58 -3.62
CA ALA A 223 2.59 -3.91 -3.41
C ALA A 223 3.26 -3.74 -4.78
N SER A 224 3.71 -2.52 -5.06
CA SER A 224 3.78 -1.91 -6.38
C SER A 224 5.00 -2.32 -7.20
N ALA A 225 5.35 -3.60 -7.16
CA ALA A 225 6.33 -4.18 -8.04
C ALA A 225 5.64 -4.57 -9.37
N HIS A 226 5.52 -3.56 -10.22
CA HIS A 226 5.35 -3.63 -11.67
C HIS A 226 3.94 -3.91 -12.21
N GLY A 227 3.43 -2.94 -12.98
CA GLY A 227 2.28 -3.05 -13.89
C GLY A 227 2.39 -4.13 -14.99
N VAL A 228 3.31 -5.08 -14.85
CA VAL A 228 3.50 -6.25 -15.72
C VAL A 228 2.41 -7.31 -15.50
N TYR A 229 1.82 -7.38 -14.30
CA TYR A 229 0.85 -8.43 -13.96
C TYR A 229 -0.62 -8.02 -14.10
N ALA A 230 -0.94 -6.73 -14.27
CA ALA A 230 -2.32 -6.26 -14.36
C ALA A 230 -3.09 -6.85 -15.56
N ALA A 231 -2.45 -6.97 -16.72
CA ALA A 231 -3.08 -7.50 -17.93
C ALA A 231 -3.47 -8.99 -17.82
N PRO A 232 -2.57 -9.93 -17.41
CA PRO A 232 -2.96 -11.33 -17.21
C PRO A 232 -3.98 -11.51 -16.08
N ILE A 233 -3.98 -10.67 -15.04
CA ILE A 233 -4.98 -10.70 -13.97
C ILE A 233 -6.38 -10.37 -14.51
N VAL A 234 -6.52 -9.25 -15.22
CA VAL A 234 -7.81 -8.83 -15.79
C VAL A 234 -8.31 -9.87 -16.80
N LEU A 235 -7.42 -10.47 -17.59
CA LEU A 235 -7.78 -11.55 -18.50
C LEU A 235 -8.25 -12.80 -17.75
N GLY A 236 -7.54 -13.22 -16.71
CA GLY A 236 -7.91 -14.37 -15.88
C GLY A 236 -9.26 -14.17 -15.19
N LEU A 237 -9.50 -13.00 -14.60
CA LEU A 237 -10.79 -12.65 -13.98
C LEU A 237 -11.93 -12.62 -15.00
N ARG A 238 -11.68 -12.11 -16.22
CA ARG A 238 -12.67 -12.12 -17.31
C ARG A 238 -13.01 -13.54 -17.73
N ILE A 239 -12.01 -14.41 -17.94
CA ILE A 239 -12.22 -15.81 -18.31
C ILE A 239 -13.00 -16.52 -17.20
N GLY A 240 -12.59 -16.37 -15.94
CA GLY A 240 -13.29 -16.94 -14.79
C GLY A 240 -14.75 -16.48 -14.70
N GLY A 241 -15.01 -15.19 -14.90
CA GLY A 241 -16.36 -14.64 -14.95
C GLY A 241 -17.22 -15.25 -16.06
N VAL A 242 -16.69 -15.44 -17.27
CA VAL A 242 -17.40 -16.12 -18.37
C VAL A 242 -17.76 -17.55 -17.97
N LEU A 243 -16.78 -18.29 -17.47
CA LEU A 243 -16.97 -19.70 -17.11
C LEU A 243 -18.07 -19.87 -16.06
N ILE A 244 -18.09 -19.00 -15.04
CA ILE A 244 -19.14 -18.99 -14.01
C ILE A 244 -20.51 -18.68 -14.65
N CYS A 245 -20.61 -17.66 -15.49
CA CYS A 245 -21.87 -17.31 -16.17
C CYS A 245 -22.38 -18.42 -17.08
N VAL A 246 -21.48 -19.08 -17.84
CA VAL A 246 -21.82 -20.21 -18.71
C VAL A 246 -22.26 -21.41 -17.89
N ALA A 247 -21.54 -21.76 -16.83
CA ALA A 247 -21.90 -22.85 -15.94
C ALA A 247 -23.28 -22.62 -15.30
N LEU A 248 -23.55 -21.41 -14.82
CA LEU A 248 -24.84 -21.03 -14.27
C LEU A 248 -25.96 -21.12 -15.32
N ALA A 249 -25.71 -20.65 -16.54
CA ALA A 249 -26.70 -20.73 -17.63
C ALA A 249 -27.02 -22.19 -18.01
N LEU A 250 -26.00 -23.04 -18.13
CA LEU A 250 -26.19 -24.48 -18.42
C LEU A 250 -26.93 -25.19 -17.29
N PHE A 251 -26.59 -24.89 -16.04
CA PHE A 251 -27.28 -25.40 -14.86
C PHE A 251 -28.78 -25.02 -14.87
N LEU A 252 -29.09 -23.75 -15.12
CA LEU A 252 -30.48 -23.26 -15.19
C LEU A 252 -31.26 -23.90 -16.35
N ILE A 253 -30.64 -24.09 -17.52
CA ILE A 253 -31.28 -24.76 -18.67
C ILE A 253 -31.55 -26.24 -18.35
N GLY A 254 -30.58 -26.93 -17.76
CA GLY A 254 -30.73 -28.32 -17.33
C GLY A 254 -31.84 -28.48 -16.30
N HIS A 255 -31.88 -27.60 -15.30
CA HIS A 255 -32.91 -27.62 -14.27
C HIS A 255 -34.32 -27.34 -14.84
N ARG A 256 -34.46 -26.42 -15.80
CA ARG A 256 -35.76 -26.16 -16.45
C ARG A 256 -36.23 -27.37 -17.27
N ARG A 257 -35.35 -27.96 -18.07
CA ARG A 257 -35.69 -29.17 -18.86
C ARG A 257 -36.09 -30.35 -17.98
N ALA A 258 -35.47 -30.52 -16.82
CA ALA A 258 -35.83 -31.57 -15.86
C ALA A 258 -37.20 -31.32 -15.20
N ARG A 259 -37.61 -30.05 -15.02
CA ARG A 259 -38.97 -29.71 -14.54
C ARG A 259 -40.03 -29.87 -15.60
N ASP A 260 -39.73 -29.55 -16.86
CA ASP A 260 -40.69 -29.68 -17.96
C ASP A 260 -40.92 -31.15 -18.37
N ALA A 261 -40.02 -32.06 -17.96
CA ALA A 261 -40.11 -33.50 -18.21
C ALA A 261 -40.75 -34.30 -17.04
N ALA A 262 -41.10 -33.63 -15.94
CA ALA A 262 -41.73 -34.21 -14.74
C ALA A 262 -43.18 -33.72 -14.63
#